data_AF-A0A2Z3VDG9-F1
#
_entry.id   AF-A0A2Z3VDG9-F1
#
_cell.length_a   1.000
_cell.length_b   1.000
_cell.length_c   1.000
_cell.angle_alpha   90.00
_cell.angle_beta   90.00
_cell.angle_gamma   90.00
#
_symmetry.space_group_name_H-M   'P 1'
#
loop_
_entity.id
_entity.type
_entity.pdbx_description
1 polymer ?
#
loop_
_entity_poly.entity_id
_entity_poly.type
_entity_poly.pdbx_seq_one_letter_code
_entity_poly.pdbx_strand_id
1 'polypeptide(L)'
;MTSDELRAFLLASGSGEVFPGDPESQMPELGRQVLRVLGKRKVDLTQDDIETMQRAIDRVEDALTDSSFDAEDDDDRRRALLEVGHNPLRSSRMGI
;
A
#
# COMPACT_ATOMS: atom_id res chain seq x y z
N MET A 1 2.54 -9.00 2.96
CA MET A 1 3.31 -8.78 1.73
C MET A 1 4.73 -8.42 2.12
N THR A 2 5.74 -8.74 1.30
CA THR A 2 7.12 -8.26 1.51
C THR A 2 7.31 -6.88 0.87
N SER A 3 8.38 -6.15 1.21
CA SER A 3 8.69 -4.86 0.60
C SER A 3 8.95 -4.96 -0.91
N ASP A 4 9.53 -6.07 -1.37
CA ASP A 4 9.75 -6.32 -2.80
C ASP A 4 8.43 -6.59 -3.55
N GLU A 5 7.54 -7.39 -2.94
CA GLU A 5 6.19 -7.61 -3.46
C GLU A 5 5.40 -6.28 -3.54
N LEU A 6 5.52 -5.40 -2.52
CA LEU A 6 4.91 -4.07 -2.53
C LEU A 6 5.46 -3.20 -3.67
N ARG A 7 6.78 -3.15 -3.82
CA ARG A 7 7.41 -2.36 -4.90
C ARG A 7 6.96 -2.83 -6.28
N ALA A 8 6.95 -4.14 -6.52
CA ALA A 8 6.50 -4.71 -7.78
C ALA A 8 5.03 -4.35 -8.07
N PHE A 9 4.16 -4.42 -7.07
CA PHE A 9 2.76 -4.03 -7.19
C PHE A 9 2.61 -2.54 -7.52
N LEU A 10 3.30 -1.65 -6.79
CA LEU A 10 3.21 -0.20 -7.02
C LEU A 10 3.72 0.22 -8.41
N LEU A 11 4.76 -0.44 -8.92
CA LEU A 11 5.23 -0.24 -10.30
C LEU A 11 4.16 -0.63 -11.32
N ALA A 12 3.48 -1.76 -11.12
CA ALA A 12 2.41 -2.20 -12.00
C ALA A 12 1.20 -1.26 -11.93
N SER A 13 0.83 -0.82 -10.73
CA SER A 13 -0.30 0.09 -10.49
C SER A 13 -0.11 1.48 -11.10
N GLY A 14 1.13 1.99 -11.15
CA GLY A 14 1.47 3.29 -11.74
C GLY A 14 1.67 3.29 -13.25
N SER A 15 1.61 2.13 -13.92
CA SER A 15 1.94 1.98 -15.34
C SER A 15 0.82 2.37 -16.32
N GLY A 16 -0.25 3.04 -15.85
CA GLY A 16 -1.45 3.33 -16.64
C GLY A 16 -1.24 4.31 -17.80
N GLU A 17 -0.26 5.22 -17.69
CA GLU A 17 0.10 6.18 -18.72
C GLU A 17 1.62 6.26 -18.80
N VAL A 18 2.21 5.94 -19.96
CA VAL A 18 3.68 5.95 -20.14
C VAL A 18 4.15 7.40 -20.25
N PHE A 19 4.38 8.06 -19.12
CA PHE A 19 5.07 9.34 -19.12
C PHE A 19 6.59 9.12 -19.17
N PRO A 20 7.33 9.91 -19.98
CA PRO A 20 8.78 9.91 -19.89
C PRO A 20 9.19 10.44 -18.51
N GLY A 21 9.67 9.57 -17.62
CA GLY A 21 10.01 9.93 -16.25
C GLY A 21 10.48 8.75 -15.39
N ASP A 22 10.80 9.03 -14.13
CA ASP A 22 11.16 8.03 -13.13
C ASP A 22 9.94 7.14 -12.79
N PRO A 23 10.01 5.81 -12.93
CA PRO A 23 8.86 4.93 -12.78
C PRO A 23 8.35 4.88 -11.33
N GLU A 24 9.19 5.12 -10.33
CA GLU A 24 8.73 5.24 -8.95
C GLU A 24 7.86 6.51 -8.77
N SER A 25 8.02 7.52 -9.63
CA SER A 25 7.28 8.78 -9.58
C SER A 25 5.84 8.69 -10.03
N GLN A 26 5.49 7.57 -10.64
CA GLN A 26 4.13 7.21 -11.02
C GLN A 26 3.45 6.31 -9.97
N MET A 27 4.17 5.91 -8.92
CA MET A 27 3.59 5.13 -7.83
C MET A 27 2.65 6.00 -6.98
N PRO A 28 1.58 5.40 -6.41
CA PRO A 28 0.80 6.01 -5.35
C PRO A 28 1.70 6.56 -4.23
N GLU A 29 1.48 7.83 -3.87
CA GLU A 29 2.39 8.58 -3.00
C GLU A 29 2.58 7.88 -1.64
N LEU A 30 1.48 7.47 -1.01
CA LEU A 30 1.50 6.79 0.29
C LEU A 30 2.27 5.47 0.23
N GLY A 31 2.02 4.64 -0.79
CA GLY A 31 2.75 3.37 -0.97
C GLY A 31 4.26 3.56 -1.14
N ARG A 32 4.67 4.61 -1.86
CA ARG A 32 6.08 4.97 -2.02
C ARG A 32 6.71 5.44 -0.71
N GLN A 33 5.97 6.20 0.09
CA GLN A 33 6.42 6.61 1.42
C GLN A 33 6.58 5.39 2.35
N VAL A 34 5.65 4.45 2.33
CA VAL A 34 5.75 3.18 3.06
C VAL A 34 7.01 2.41 2.65
N LEU A 35 7.33 2.30 1.35
CA LEU A 35 8.58 1.68 0.90
C LEU A 35 9.83 2.36 1.47
N ARG A 36 9.84 3.70 1.54
CA ARG A 36 10.94 4.44 2.17
C ARG A 36 11.07 4.12 3.65
N VAL A 37 9.96 4.03 4.38
CA VAL A 37 9.96 3.66 5.80
C VAL A 37 10.50 2.24 5.99
N LEU A 38 10.01 1.27 5.21
CA LEU A 38 10.41 -0.14 5.31
C LEU A 38 11.89 -0.38 4.96
N GLY A 39 12.52 0.53 4.23
CA GLY A 39 13.95 0.49 3.93
C GLY A 39 14.85 1.01 5.05
N LYS A 40 14.30 1.64 6.10
CA LYS A 40 15.06 2.19 7.22
C LYS A 40 15.29 1.16 8.33
N ARG A 41 16.36 1.33 9.11
CA ARG A 41 16.47 0.60 10.39
C ARG A 41 15.54 1.25 11.40
N LYS A 42 15.03 0.46 12.35
CA LYS A 42 14.10 0.94 13.39
C LYS A 42 14.61 2.16 14.17
N VAL A 43 15.92 2.25 14.40
CA VAL A 43 16.56 3.36 15.11
C VAL A 43 16.68 4.64 14.27
N ASP A 44 16.54 4.53 12.95
CA ASP A 44 16.63 5.66 12.00
C ASP A 44 15.23 6.22 11.65
N LEU A 45 14.17 5.74 12.31
CA LEU A 45 12.81 6.21 12.09
C LEU A 45 12.59 7.60 12.68
N THR A 46 11.90 8.43 11.92
CA THR A 46 11.55 9.82 12.25
C THR A 46 10.08 9.96 12.58
N GLN A 47 9.67 11.12 13.08
CA GLN A 47 8.26 11.43 13.34
C GLN A 47 7.42 11.33 12.04
N ASP A 48 7.94 11.85 10.93
CA ASP A 48 7.29 11.78 9.61
C ASP A 48 7.08 10.33 9.14
N ASP A 49 8.00 9.42 9.50
CA ASP A 49 7.86 7.99 9.20
C ASP A 49 6.71 7.36 10.00
N ILE A 50 6.54 7.78 11.27
CA ILE A 50 5.43 7.34 12.11
C ILE A 50 4.11 7.83 11.54
N GLU A 51 4.02 9.10 11.16
CA GLU A 51 2.83 9.70 10.55
C GLU A 51 2.48 9.05 9.20
N THR A 52 3.50 8.67 8.42
CA THR A 52 3.32 7.88 7.20
C THR A 52 2.67 6.52 7.50
N MET A 53 3.16 5.81 8.51
CA MET A 53 2.59 4.51 8.89
C MET A 53 1.20 4.64 9.51
N GLN A 54 0.90 5.72 10.23
CA GLN A 54 -0.45 6.02 10.72
C GLN A 54 -1.43 6.21 9.56
N ARG A 55 -1.07 7.04 8.56
CA ARG A 55 -1.90 7.20 7.34
C ARG A 55 -2.11 5.89 6.60
N ALA A 56 -1.11 5.00 6.59
CA ALA A 56 -1.26 3.67 6.02
C ALA A 56 -2.26 2.80 6.81
N ILE A 57 -2.26 2.89 8.14
CA ILE A 57 -3.24 2.22 9.01
C ILE A 57 -4.64 2.77 8.75
N ASP A 58 -4.81 4.09 8.76
CA ASP A 58 -6.09 4.75 8.50
C ASP A 58 -6.67 4.30 7.16
N ARG A 59 -5.82 4.25 6.12
CA ARG A 59 -6.22 3.77 4.78
C ARG A 59 -6.69 2.31 4.80
N VAL A 60 -6.07 1.46 5.61
CA VAL A 60 -6.50 0.06 5.80
C VAL A 60 -7.84 0.01 6.53
N GLU A 61 -8.02 0.79 7.59
CA GLU A 61 -9.27 0.81 8.36
C GLU A 61 -10.45 1.33 7.53
N ASP A 62 -10.24 2.39 6.76
CA ASP A 62 -11.22 2.95 5.82
C ASP A 62 -11.59 1.90 4.78
N ALA A 63 -10.58 1.31 4.11
CA ALA A 63 -10.80 0.26 3.14
C ALA A 63 -11.51 -0.94 3.77
N LEU A 64 -11.26 -1.26 5.05
CA LEU A 64 -11.89 -2.39 5.72
C LEU A 64 -13.34 -2.15 6.16
N THR A 65 -13.69 -0.89 6.43
CA THR A 65 -15.01 -0.48 6.91
C THR A 65 -15.99 -0.23 5.77
N ASP A 66 -15.49 0.03 4.56
CA ASP A 66 -16.31 0.26 3.37
C ASP A 66 -17.06 -1.03 2.96
N SER A 67 -18.36 -1.09 3.22
CA SER A 67 -19.17 -2.33 3.13
C SER A 67 -20.01 -2.44 1.85
N SER A 68 -19.58 -1.78 0.77
CA SER A 68 -20.18 -1.92 -0.56
C SER A 68 -20.25 -3.39 -0.99
N PHE A 69 -21.40 -3.77 -1.55
CA PHE A 69 -21.72 -5.14 -1.96
C PHE A 69 -21.38 -5.42 -3.44
N ASP A 70 -20.90 -4.42 -4.17
CA ASP A 70 -20.57 -4.52 -5.59
C ASP A 70 -19.16 -5.07 -5.80
N ALA A 71 -19.01 -5.93 -6.82
CA ALA A 71 -17.75 -6.61 -7.10
C ALA A 71 -16.63 -5.66 -7.57
N GLU A 72 -16.99 -4.53 -8.20
CA GLU A 72 -16.05 -3.49 -8.59
C GLU A 72 -15.46 -2.78 -7.36
N ASP A 73 -16.30 -2.48 -6.37
CA ASP A 73 -15.85 -1.89 -5.11
C ASP A 73 -14.95 -2.84 -4.30
N ASP A 74 -15.19 -4.16 -4.38
CA ASP A 74 -14.30 -5.16 -3.77
C ASP A 74 -12.89 -5.16 -4.41
N ASP A 75 -12.78 -4.99 -5.73
CA ASP A 75 -11.49 -4.90 -6.41
C ASP A 75 -10.77 -3.60 -6.07
N ASP A 76 -11.48 -2.47 -6.05
CA ASP A 76 -10.91 -1.17 -5.66
C ASP A 76 -10.44 -1.16 -4.21
N ARG A 77 -11.24 -1.72 -3.30
CA ARG A 77 -10.87 -1.94 -1.89
C ARG A 77 -9.64 -2.84 -1.77
N ARG A 78 -9.57 -3.92 -2.55
CA ARG A 78 -8.42 -4.82 -2.54
C ARG A 78 -7.18 -4.12 -3.07
N ARG A 79 -7.29 -3.36 -4.15
CA ARG A 79 -6.20 -2.57 -4.74
C ARG A 79 -5.67 -1.58 -3.73
N ALA A 80 -6.55 -0.84 -3.07
CA ALA A 80 -6.23 0.09 -2.00
C ALA A 80 -5.41 -0.52 -0.86
N LEU A 81 -5.80 -1.71 -0.40
CA LEU A 81 -5.08 -2.44 0.64
C LEU A 81 -3.68 -2.84 0.16
N LEU A 82 -3.56 -3.31 -1.08
CA LEU A 82 -2.27 -3.71 -1.66
C LEU A 82 -1.33 -2.52 -1.85
N GLU A 83 -1.83 -1.33 -2.17
CA GLU A 83 -1.03 -0.10 -2.32
C GLU A 83 -0.30 0.31 -1.03
N VAL A 84 -0.81 -0.07 0.14
CA VAL A 84 -0.18 0.20 1.45
C VAL A 84 0.53 -1.00 2.07
N GLY A 85 0.66 -2.12 1.34
CA GLY A 85 1.36 -3.31 1.83
C GLY A 85 0.45 -4.40 2.41
N HIS A 86 -0.84 -4.15 2.52
CA HIS A 86 -1.79 -5.09 3.13
C HIS A 86 -2.31 -6.08 2.09
N ASN A 87 -2.12 -7.39 2.33
CA ASN A 87 -2.64 -8.43 1.45
C ASN A 87 -3.81 -9.17 2.13
N PRO A 88 -5.06 -8.83 1.79
CA PRO A 88 -6.24 -9.39 2.47
C PRO A 88 -6.37 -10.92 2.28
N LEU A 89 -5.90 -11.47 1.15
CA LEU A 89 -5.92 -12.91 0.92
C LEU A 89 -4.91 -13.70 1.76
N ARG A 90 -3.81 -13.06 2.19
CA ARG A 90 -2.85 -13.70 3.11
C ARG A 90 -3.25 -13.56 4.57
N SER A 91 -3.88 -12.46 4.97
CA SER A 91 -4.37 -12.26 6.34
C SER A 91 -5.40 -13.32 6.75
N SER A 92 -6.14 -13.91 5.80
CA SER A 92 -7.09 -14.99 6.05
C SER A 92 -6.43 -16.33 6.49
N ARG A 93 -5.09 -16.46 6.49
CA ARG A 93 -4.37 -17.67 6.95
C ARG A 93 -3.93 -17.63 8.42
N MET A 94 -4.25 -16.58 9.18
CA MET A 94 -4.00 -16.54 10.63
C MET A 94 -5.32 -16.40 11.40
N GLY A 95 -6.25 -17.31 11.13
CA GLY A 95 -7.44 -17.55 11.95
C GLY A 95 -7.22 -18.81 12.78
N ILE A 96 -6.92 -18.61 14.07
CA ILE A 96 -7.04 -19.53 15.23
C ILE A 96 -6.30 -20.87 15.13
#